data_AF-A0A956Q5Y0-F1
#
_entry.id   AF-A0A956Q5Y0-F1
#
_cell.length_a   1.000
_cell.length_b   1.000
_cell.length_c   1.000
_cell.angle_alpha   90.00
_cell.angle_beta   90.00
_cell.angle_gamma   90.00
#
_symmetry.space_group_name_H-M   'P 1'
#
loop_
_entity.id
_entity.type
_entity.pdbx_description
1 polymer ?
#
loop_
_entity_poly.entity_id
_entity_poly.type
_entity_poly.pdbx_seq_one_letter_code
_entity_poly.pdbx_strand_id
1 'polypeptide(L)'
;KQVGETTYCLHPVLLGGYVSFPDDEPDNDLPKDSPRRFENQPVLNRAAIAIAGVTVNFILGYVFMLIVLLGWGEPDVLVKVHEFVSPNTPAATAGFQPDDVFLKMDGQRVSFTRFDEYKAYLEAHKNQPVHFTVKRGDQIVALTASPNAEGILGFVPAVQYMFVPLDNPLQGVVRAYTFLYEKMEQQFHAIGRIVQGDETLKQSLSGPIGIVKEGGDYISQFGFPFGLMISALLSVMLAIINILPVPMLDGGHLLFLAIEAIKGRPVNKALQERLVQVCFVMLMGLMVFIMWNDINKYFLSEWLDKEPGKPQQTQPNDSQSPQKSTVQAHPATESVR
;
A
#
# COMPACT_ATOMS: atom_id res chain seq x y z
N LYS A 1 -6.12 8.15 -34.55
CA LYS A 1 -7.10 7.36 -35.35
C LYS A 1 -8.48 7.93 -35.11
N GLN A 2 -9.20 8.34 -36.15
CA GLN A 2 -10.58 8.82 -36.02
C GLN A 2 -11.56 7.66 -36.23
N VAL A 3 -12.55 7.53 -35.36
CA VAL A 3 -13.67 6.57 -35.51
C VAL A 3 -14.96 7.33 -35.24
N GLY A 4 -15.78 7.51 -36.29
CA GLY A 4 -16.93 8.40 -36.22
C GLY A 4 -16.51 9.85 -35.94
N GLU A 5 -17.16 10.49 -34.97
CA GLU A 5 -16.82 11.85 -34.51
C GLU A 5 -15.68 11.86 -33.45
N THR A 6 -15.19 10.70 -33.00
CA THR A 6 -14.19 10.61 -31.92
C THR A 6 -12.77 10.37 -32.46
N THR A 7 -11.83 11.21 -32.03
CA THR A 7 -10.40 11.05 -32.31
C THR A 7 -9.70 10.34 -31.16
N TYR A 8 -9.14 9.17 -31.45
CA TYR A 8 -8.31 8.41 -30.52
C TYR A 8 -6.84 8.74 -30.77
N CYS A 9 -6.16 9.26 -29.75
CA CYS A 9 -4.75 9.60 -29.79
C CYS A 9 -3.99 8.82 -28.71
N LEU A 10 -2.80 8.33 -29.04
CA LEU A 10 -1.84 7.82 -28.07
C LEU A 10 -0.70 8.83 -27.98
N HIS A 11 -0.53 9.44 -26.81
CA HIS A 11 0.55 10.39 -26.58
C HIS A 11 1.86 9.65 -26.27
N PRO A 12 3.02 10.16 -26.73
CA PRO A 12 4.32 9.55 -26.46
C PRO A 12 4.69 9.63 -24.97
N VAL A 13 4.17 10.63 -24.26
CA VAL A 13 4.29 10.72 -22.80
C VAL A 13 3.02 10.13 -22.20
N LEU A 14 3.12 8.94 -21.61
CA LEU A 14 2.00 8.19 -21.03
C LEU A 14 1.60 8.75 -19.64
N LEU A 15 1.27 10.05 -19.57
CA LEU A 15 0.80 10.72 -18.34
C LEU A 15 -0.67 10.40 -18.00
N GLY A 16 -1.19 9.28 -18.52
CA GLY A 16 -2.58 8.88 -18.40
C GLY A 16 -3.41 9.13 -19.66
N GLY A 17 -4.67 8.70 -19.60
CA GLY A 17 -5.67 8.96 -20.63
C GLY A 17 -6.65 10.02 -20.16
N TYR A 18 -7.09 10.89 -21.07
CA TYR A 18 -8.15 11.84 -20.82
C TYR A 18 -9.09 11.91 -22.02
N VAL A 19 -10.31 12.39 -21.77
CA VAL A 19 -11.27 12.71 -22.81
C VAL A 19 -11.29 14.22 -22.94
N SER A 20 -10.94 14.72 -24.13
CA SER A 20 -11.06 16.14 -24.47
C SER A 20 -12.46 16.40 -24.99
N PHE A 21 -13.09 17.49 -24.54
CA PHE A 21 -14.34 17.97 -25.12
C PHE A 21 -14.05 19.01 -26.21
N PRO A 22 -15.01 19.27 -27.11
CA PRO A 22 -14.87 20.36 -28.07
C PRO A 22 -14.52 21.69 -27.39
N ASP A 23 -15.05 21.95 -26.19
CA ASP A 23 -14.78 23.18 -25.44
C ASP A 23 -13.31 23.35 -25.02
N ASP A 24 -12.53 22.25 -24.97
CA ASP A 24 -11.11 22.25 -24.62
C ASP A 24 -10.21 22.46 -25.85
N GLU A 25 -10.76 22.35 -27.06
CA GLU A 25 -9.99 22.50 -28.30
C GLU A 25 -9.80 23.98 -28.65
N PRO A 26 -8.55 24.43 -28.91
CA PRO A 26 -8.28 25.82 -29.26
C PRO A 26 -8.93 26.24 -30.59
N ASP A 27 -9.13 25.27 -31.50
CA ASP A 27 -9.70 25.47 -32.83
C ASP A 27 -11.19 25.02 -32.88
N ASN A 28 -11.93 25.15 -31.79
CA ASN A 28 -13.33 24.74 -31.75
C ASN A 28 -14.27 25.68 -32.54
N ASP A 29 -14.74 25.18 -33.67
CA ASP A 29 -15.64 25.89 -34.61
C ASP A 29 -17.11 25.97 -34.15
N LEU A 30 -17.49 25.27 -33.08
CA LEU A 30 -18.89 25.21 -32.66
C LEU A 30 -19.37 26.58 -32.15
N PRO A 31 -20.59 27.02 -32.51
CA PRO A 31 -21.21 28.20 -31.90
C PRO A 31 -21.26 28.09 -30.36
N LYS A 32 -21.14 29.22 -29.63
CA LYS A 32 -21.12 29.23 -28.15
C LYS A 32 -22.39 28.66 -27.52
N ASP A 33 -23.51 28.76 -28.21
CA ASP A 33 -24.84 28.27 -27.82
C ASP A 33 -25.12 26.85 -28.34
N SER A 34 -24.17 26.22 -29.04
CA SER A 34 -24.35 24.89 -29.60
C SER A 34 -24.68 23.87 -28.50
N PRO A 35 -25.74 23.06 -28.66
CA PRO A 35 -26.07 22.00 -27.71
C PRO A 35 -25.00 20.90 -27.70
N ARG A 36 -24.07 20.87 -28.67
CA ARG A 36 -22.96 19.92 -28.70
C ARG A 36 -21.81 20.30 -27.74
N ARG A 37 -21.78 21.52 -27.23
CA ARG A 37 -20.79 21.95 -26.22
C ARG A 37 -21.10 21.31 -24.88
N PHE A 38 -20.08 20.78 -24.23
CA PHE A 38 -20.14 20.22 -22.88
C PHE A 38 -20.72 21.23 -21.89
N GLU A 39 -20.31 22.49 -21.98
CA GLU A 39 -20.80 23.56 -21.10
C GLU A 39 -22.31 23.80 -21.19
N ASN A 40 -22.91 23.53 -22.35
CA ASN A 40 -24.34 23.71 -22.60
C ASN A 40 -25.16 22.45 -22.26
N GLN A 41 -24.50 21.35 -21.90
CA GLN A 41 -25.19 20.13 -21.49
C GLN A 41 -25.87 20.32 -20.13
N PRO A 42 -27.01 19.63 -19.90
CA PRO A 42 -27.64 19.55 -18.59
C PRO A 42 -26.64 19.15 -17.50
N VAL A 43 -26.80 19.71 -16.29
CA VAL A 43 -25.91 19.46 -15.15
C VAL A 43 -25.71 17.96 -14.88
N LEU A 44 -26.78 17.16 -15.01
CA LEU A 44 -26.70 15.71 -14.82
C LEU A 44 -25.83 15.00 -15.86
N ASN A 45 -25.84 15.45 -17.12
CA ASN A 45 -25.00 14.88 -18.17
C ASN A 45 -23.53 15.19 -17.91
N ARG A 46 -23.22 16.43 -17.53
CA ARG A 46 -21.87 16.84 -17.14
C ARG A 46 -21.38 16.09 -15.90
N ALA A 47 -22.25 15.90 -14.91
CA ALA A 47 -21.94 15.14 -13.70
C ALA A 47 -21.70 13.66 -14.00
N ALA A 48 -22.50 13.04 -14.87
CA ALA A 48 -22.33 11.65 -15.27
C ALA A 48 -20.96 11.40 -15.94
N ILE A 49 -20.48 12.36 -16.73
CA ILE A 49 -19.15 12.31 -17.36
C ILE A 49 -18.03 12.36 -16.31
N ALA A 50 -18.10 13.27 -15.34
CA ALA A 50 -17.11 13.34 -14.26
C ALA A 50 -17.11 12.07 -13.39
N ILE A 51 -18.30 11.52 -13.09
CA ILE A 51 -18.45 10.25 -12.38
C ILE A 51 -17.88 9.08 -13.19
N ALA A 52 -18.05 9.08 -14.52
CA ALA A 52 -17.53 8.03 -15.38
C ALA A 52 -15.99 7.92 -15.28
N GLY A 53 -15.28 9.06 -15.19
CA GLY A 53 -13.83 9.09 -14.98
C GLY A 53 -13.41 8.35 -13.71
N VAL A 54 -14.04 8.67 -12.58
CA VAL A 54 -13.81 8.00 -11.29
C VAL A 54 -14.20 6.51 -11.35
N THR A 55 -15.31 6.20 -12.01
CA THR A 55 -15.86 4.84 -12.11
C THR A 55 -14.92 3.92 -12.91
N VAL A 56 -14.30 4.42 -13.99
CA VAL A 56 -13.35 3.64 -14.79
C VAL A 56 -12.14 3.23 -13.95
N ASN A 57 -11.65 4.08 -13.05
CA ASN A 57 -10.57 3.71 -12.13
C ASN A 57 -10.99 2.59 -11.17
N PHE A 58 -12.20 2.64 -10.60
CA PHE A 58 -12.69 1.52 -9.79
C PHE A 58 -12.83 0.22 -10.60
N ILE A 59 -13.35 0.30 -11.83
CA ILE A 59 -13.47 -0.86 -12.73
C ILE A 59 -12.09 -1.42 -13.06
N LEU A 60 -11.11 -0.56 -13.38
CA LEU A 60 -9.77 -0.99 -13.74
C LEU A 60 -9.07 -1.67 -12.55
N GLY A 61 -9.18 -1.09 -11.36
CA GLY A 61 -8.70 -1.73 -10.13
C GLY A 61 -9.36 -3.08 -9.89
N TYR A 62 -10.67 -3.18 -10.13
CA TYR A 62 -11.41 -4.43 -9.98
C TYR A 62 -10.95 -5.50 -10.97
N VAL A 63 -10.76 -5.12 -12.23
CA VAL A 63 -10.27 -6.01 -13.27
C VAL A 63 -8.85 -6.50 -12.95
N PHE A 64 -7.93 -5.61 -12.56
CA PHE A 64 -6.58 -6.01 -12.18
C PHE A 64 -6.58 -6.96 -10.98
N MET A 65 -7.36 -6.67 -9.95
CA MET A 65 -7.47 -7.56 -8.80
C MET A 65 -8.11 -8.89 -9.17
N LEU A 66 -9.13 -8.90 -10.02
CA LEU A 66 -9.75 -10.12 -10.51
C LEU A 66 -8.77 -10.98 -11.31
N ILE A 67 -7.91 -10.38 -12.14
CA ILE A 67 -6.85 -11.09 -12.86
C ILE A 67 -5.86 -11.74 -11.88
N VAL A 68 -5.46 -11.01 -10.82
CA VAL A 68 -4.59 -11.56 -9.77
C VAL A 68 -5.24 -12.76 -9.10
N LEU A 69 -6.50 -12.61 -8.68
CA LEU A 69 -7.25 -13.63 -7.97
C LEU A 69 -7.48 -14.91 -8.80
N LEU A 70 -7.80 -14.76 -10.09
CA LEU A 70 -8.03 -15.90 -10.97
C LEU A 70 -6.73 -16.55 -11.46
N GLY A 71 -5.65 -15.77 -11.58
CA GLY A 71 -4.36 -16.25 -12.09
C GLY A 71 -3.45 -16.86 -11.03
N TRP A 72 -3.43 -16.27 -9.82
CA TRP A 72 -2.53 -16.65 -8.74
C TRP A 72 -3.24 -17.01 -7.44
N GLY A 73 -4.46 -16.51 -7.24
CA GLY A 73 -5.21 -16.70 -6.01
C GLY A 73 -5.22 -15.45 -5.14
N GLU A 74 -5.69 -15.61 -3.91
CA GLU A 74 -5.79 -14.54 -2.94
C GLU A 74 -4.42 -14.16 -2.37
N PRO A 75 -4.03 -12.87 -2.41
CA PRO A 75 -2.83 -12.42 -1.72
C PRO A 75 -2.96 -12.67 -0.22
N ASP A 76 -2.01 -13.41 0.35
CA ASP A 76 -1.89 -13.64 1.78
C ASP A 76 -0.43 -13.42 2.19
N VAL A 77 -0.16 -13.37 3.48
CA VAL A 77 1.23 -13.43 3.95
C VAL A 77 1.39 -14.48 5.03
N LEU A 78 2.57 -15.08 5.03
CA LEU A 78 3.07 -15.89 6.10
C LEU A 78 3.86 -15.00 7.05
N VAL A 79 3.48 -15.04 8.33
CA VAL A 79 4.30 -14.45 9.39
C VAL A 79 5.34 -15.50 9.78
N LYS A 80 6.61 -15.11 9.68
CA LYS A 80 7.75 -15.93 10.06
C LYS A 80 8.47 -15.32 11.25
N VAL A 81 9.10 -16.17 12.04
CA VAL A 81 10.17 -15.74 12.96
C VAL A 81 11.36 -15.32 12.09
N HIS A 82 11.82 -14.08 12.22
CA HIS A 82 13.04 -13.60 11.54
C HIS A 82 14.26 -14.43 11.97
N GLU A 83 15.38 -14.29 11.27
CA GLU A 83 16.61 -15.10 11.42
C GLU A 83 17.16 -15.21 12.85
N PHE A 84 16.71 -14.35 13.77
CA PHE A 84 17.16 -14.31 15.16
C PHE A 84 15.99 -14.23 16.14
N VAL A 85 16.07 -15.06 17.18
CA VAL A 85 15.24 -14.97 18.38
C VAL A 85 16.14 -14.59 19.54
N SER A 86 15.88 -13.43 20.16
CA SER A 86 16.75 -12.94 21.23
C SER A 86 16.74 -13.90 22.43
N PRO A 87 17.91 -14.18 23.04
CA PRO A 87 17.99 -14.93 24.29
C PRO A 87 17.13 -14.29 25.39
N ASN A 88 16.62 -15.11 26.32
CA ASN A 88 15.79 -14.66 27.45
C ASN A 88 14.44 -14.03 27.06
N THR A 89 13.94 -14.34 25.87
CA THR A 89 12.59 -13.95 25.45
C THR A 89 11.58 -15.06 25.68
N PRO A 90 10.27 -14.74 25.79
CA PRO A 90 9.23 -15.75 25.77
C PRO A 90 9.30 -16.69 24.56
N ALA A 91 9.65 -16.16 23.40
CA ALA A 91 9.81 -16.95 22.17
C ALA A 91 10.97 -17.95 22.29
N ALA A 92 12.13 -17.52 22.80
CA ALA A 92 13.26 -18.43 23.02
C ALA A 92 12.91 -19.53 24.04
N THR A 93 12.25 -19.16 25.13
CA THR A 93 11.85 -20.10 26.19
C THR A 93 10.84 -21.13 25.70
N ALA A 94 9.92 -20.71 24.83
CA ALA A 94 8.94 -21.58 24.20
C ALA A 94 9.52 -22.46 23.09
N GLY A 95 10.78 -22.23 22.68
CA GLY A 95 11.45 -23.02 21.66
C GLY A 95 11.10 -22.64 20.23
N PHE A 96 10.68 -21.39 19.98
CA PHE A 96 10.61 -20.85 18.62
C PHE A 96 11.99 -20.84 17.98
N GLN A 97 12.03 -21.16 16.69
CA GLN A 97 13.25 -21.17 15.90
C GLN A 97 13.11 -20.17 14.74
N PRO A 98 14.25 -19.65 14.23
CA PRO A 98 14.27 -18.93 12.96
C PRO A 98 13.52 -19.70 11.87
N ASP A 99 12.83 -18.97 10.99
CA ASP A 99 12.00 -19.49 9.89
C ASP A 99 10.72 -20.27 10.29
N ASP A 100 10.40 -20.37 11.59
CA ASP A 100 9.10 -20.88 12.02
C ASP A 100 7.97 -20.04 11.40
N VAL A 101 7.08 -20.68 10.65
CA VAL A 101 5.93 -20.03 10.02
C VAL A 101 4.71 -20.16 10.92
N PHE A 102 4.14 -19.05 11.36
CA PHE A 102 2.91 -19.07 12.16
C PHE A 102 1.71 -19.50 11.32
N LEU A 103 1.08 -20.62 11.71
CA LEU A 103 -0.14 -21.12 11.08
C LEU A 103 -1.38 -20.77 11.91
N LYS A 104 -1.32 -20.98 13.24
CA LYS A 104 -2.43 -20.72 14.15
C LYS A 104 -1.98 -20.14 15.48
N MET A 105 -2.85 -19.35 16.09
CA MET A 105 -2.76 -18.84 17.45
C MET A 105 -4.09 -19.10 18.15
N ASP A 106 -4.07 -19.88 19.24
CA ASP A 106 -5.25 -20.38 19.96
C ASP A 106 -6.35 -20.93 19.04
N GLY A 107 -5.94 -21.73 18.06
CA GLY A 107 -6.83 -22.38 17.10
C GLY A 107 -7.30 -21.49 15.94
N GLN A 108 -7.09 -20.18 16.00
CA GLN A 108 -7.39 -19.27 14.90
C GLN A 108 -6.22 -19.20 13.91
N ARG A 109 -6.52 -19.21 12.60
CA ARG A 109 -5.50 -19.06 11.55
C ARG A 109 -4.83 -17.70 11.66
N VAL A 110 -3.50 -17.68 11.63
CA VAL A 110 -2.70 -16.46 11.53
C VAL A 110 -2.69 -16.00 10.07
N SER A 111 -3.05 -14.73 9.82
CA SER A 111 -3.13 -14.09 8.50
C SER A 111 -2.85 -12.59 8.62
N PHE A 112 -2.14 -12.03 7.64
CA PHE A 112 -1.64 -10.66 7.66
C PHE A 112 -2.69 -9.58 7.90
N THR A 113 -3.86 -9.73 7.27
CA THR A 113 -4.94 -8.75 7.35
C THR A 113 -5.40 -8.52 8.79
N ARG A 114 -5.04 -9.44 9.70
CA ARG A 114 -5.34 -9.43 11.13
C ARG A 114 -4.09 -9.25 11.99
N PHE A 115 -2.97 -8.76 11.44
CA PHE A 115 -1.73 -8.61 12.21
C PHE A 115 -1.88 -7.67 13.41
N ASP A 116 -2.61 -6.56 13.23
CA ASP A 116 -2.94 -5.66 14.33
C ASP A 116 -3.85 -6.34 15.37
N GLU A 117 -4.75 -7.23 14.94
CA GLU A 117 -5.54 -8.06 15.85
C GLU A 117 -4.66 -9.03 16.65
N TYR A 118 -3.62 -9.60 16.06
CA TYR A 118 -2.68 -10.45 16.82
C TYR A 118 -1.88 -9.66 17.83
N LYS A 119 -1.40 -8.47 17.46
CA LYS A 119 -0.75 -7.58 18.43
C LYS A 119 -1.69 -7.26 19.59
N ALA A 120 -2.92 -6.83 19.30
CA ALA A 120 -3.93 -6.54 20.31
C ALA A 120 -4.27 -7.78 21.16
N TYR A 121 -4.32 -8.96 20.54
CA TYR A 121 -4.56 -10.22 21.24
C TYR A 121 -3.43 -10.57 22.22
N LEU A 122 -2.17 -10.51 21.77
CA LEU A 122 -1.01 -10.77 22.62
C LEU A 122 -0.91 -9.73 23.75
N GLU A 123 -1.30 -8.49 23.47
CA GLU A 123 -1.38 -7.43 24.46
C GLU A 123 -2.47 -7.68 25.52
N ALA A 124 -3.62 -8.24 25.12
CA ALA A 124 -4.69 -8.63 26.03
C ALA A 124 -4.35 -9.88 26.88
N HIS A 125 -3.41 -10.71 26.41
CA HIS A 125 -2.99 -11.97 27.07
C HIS A 125 -1.59 -11.87 27.70
N LYS A 126 -1.21 -10.68 28.18
CA LYS A 126 0.04 -10.46 28.94
C LYS A 126 0.21 -11.47 30.06
N ASN A 127 1.37 -12.11 30.11
CA ASN A 127 1.76 -13.15 31.07
C ASN A 127 0.85 -14.39 31.09
N GLN A 128 -0.04 -14.57 30.10
CA GLN A 128 -0.90 -15.74 29.95
C GLN A 128 -0.40 -16.64 28.82
N PRO A 129 -0.49 -17.98 28.96
CA PRO A 129 -0.05 -18.89 27.92
C PRO A 129 -0.93 -18.77 26.68
N VAL A 130 -0.30 -18.61 25.52
CA VAL A 130 -0.93 -18.62 24.19
C VAL A 130 -0.39 -19.82 23.42
N HIS A 131 -1.27 -20.59 22.78
CA HIS A 131 -0.91 -21.77 22.01
C HIS A 131 -0.68 -21.41 20.55
N PHE A 132 0.49 -21.75 20.03
CA PHE A 132 0.90 -21.50 18.67
C PHE A 132 1.03 -22.82 17.91
N THR A 133 0.57 -22.81 16.67
CA THR A 133 0.91 -23.86 15.69
C THR A 133 1.81 -23.23 14.65
N VAL A 134 3.04 -23.71 14.55
CA VAL A 134 4.02 -23.24 13.57
C VAL A 134 4.40 -24.34 12.59
N LYS A 135 4.75 -23.98 11.37
CA LYS A 135 5.40 -24.86 10.40
C LYS A 135 6.91 -24.61 10.46
N ARG A 136 7.67 -25.63 10.84
CA ARG A 136 9.13 -25.65 10.91
C ARG A 136 9.66 -26.59 9.85
N GLY A 137 10.17 -26.06 8.75
CA GLY A 137 10.44 -26.86 7.55
C GLY A 137 9.15 -27.54 7.08
N ASP A 138 9.11 -28.87 7.06
CA ASP A 138 7.91 -29.65 6.72
C ASP A 138 7.11 -30.14 7.94
N GLN A 139 7.56 -29.85 9.16
CA GLN A 139 6.91 -30.31 10.38
C GLN A 139 5.94 -29.26 10.92
N ILE A 140 4.81 -29.70 11.44
CA ILE A 140 3.89 -28.86 12.22
C ILE A 140 4.23 -29.05 13.69
N VAL A 141 4.60 -27.96 14.37
CA VAL A 141 5.02 -27.94 15.76
C VAL A 141 4.02 -27.11 16.57
N ALA A 142 3.54 -27.69 17.66
CA ALA A 142 2.74 -26.96 18.65
C ALA A 142 3.68 -26.37 19.71
N LEU A 143 3.64 -25.05 19.89
CA LEU A 143 4.43 -24.31 20.87
C LEU A 143 3.48 -23.57 21.81
N THR A 144 3.92 -23.30 23.03
CA THR A 144 3.15 -22.48 23.98
C THR A 144 4.08 -21.41 24.53
N ALA A 145 3.68 -20.15 24.40
CA ALA A 145 4.46 -19.03 24.90
C ALA A 145 3.55 -18.03 25.60
N SER A 146 4.06 -17.42 26.67
CA SER A 146 3.36 -16.37 27.39
C SER A 146 3.98 -15.01 27.04
N PRO A 147 3.24 -14.07 26.42
CA PRO A 147 3.73 -12.73 26.16
C PRO A 147 4.26 -12.07 27.44
N ASN A 148 5.31 -11.26 27.34
CA ASN A 148 5.86 -10.55 28.49
C ASN A 148 4.88 -9.47 29.02
N ALA A 149 5.29 -8.69 30.03
CA ALA A 149 4.47 -7.61 30.58
C ALA A 149 4.08 -6.52 29.57
N GLU A 150 4.79 -6.43 28.44
CA GLU A 150 4.53 -5.50 27.34
C GLU A 150 3.66 -6.14 26.23
N GLY A 151 3.29 -7.42 26.35
CA GLY A 151 2.50 -8.14 25.34
C GLY A 151 3.35 -8.66 24.18
N ILE A 152 4.67 -8.79 24.36
CA ILE A 152 5.64 -9.10 23.31
C ILE A 152 6.24 -10.49 23.55
N LEU A 153 6.42 -11.24 22.47
CA LEU A 153 7.07 -12.57 22.49
C LEU A 153 8.59 -12.51 22.33
N GLY A 154 9.13 -11.41 21.79
CA GLY A 154 10.57 -11.15 21.69
C GLY A 154 11.23 -11.72 20.44
N PHE A 155 10.51 -11.75 19.31
CA PHE A 155 11.07 -11.99 17.99
C PHE A 155 10.68 -10.86 17.05
N VAL A 156 11.48 -10.67 15.99
CA VAL A 156 11.13 -9.77 14.88
C VAL A 156 10.32 -10.58 13.87
N PRO A 157 9.12 -10.14 13.46
CA PRO A 157 8.36 -10.83 12.42
C PRO A 157 8.98 -10.56 11.04
N ALA A 158 9.24 -11.62 10.28
CA ALA A 158 9.52 -11.55 8.85
C ALA A 158 8.24 -11.84 8.08
N VAL A 159 7.91 -11.00 7.09
CA VAL A 159 6.71 -11.15 6.27
C VAL A 159 7.11 -11.79 4.95
N GLN A 160 6.52 -12.96 4.66
CA GLN A 160 6.66 -13.59 3.36
C GLN A 160 5.31 -13.56 2.63
N TYR A 161 5.25 -12.82 1.54
CA TYR A 161 4.07 -12.78 0.68
C TYR A 161 3.87 -14.10 -0.05
N MET A 162 2.61 -14.52 -0.17
CA MET A 162 2.21 -15.69 -0.94
C MET A 162 0.84 -15.47 -1.58
N PHE A 163 0.45 -16.38 -2.47
CA PHE A 163 -0.92 -16.46 -2.96
C PHE A 163 -1.54 -17.79 -2.54
N VAL A 164 -2.77 -17.71 -2.05
CA VAL A 164 -3.57 -18.89 -1.68
C VAL A 164 -4.57 -19.14 -2.81
N PRO A 165 -4.57 -20.33 -3.44
CA PRO A 165 -5.53 -20.63 -4.49
C PRO A 165 -6.97 -20.42 -4.01
N LEU A 166 -7.83 -19.91 -4.88
CA LEU A 166 -9.25 -19.81 -4.61
C LEU A 166 -9.90 -21.20 -4.62
N ASP A 167 -10.84 -21.43 -3.71
CA ASP A 167 -11.62 -22.67 -3.69
C ASP A 167 -12.53 -22.77 -4.93
N ASN A 168 -13.02 -21.62 -5.42
CA ASN A 168 -13.79 -21.53 -6.67
C ASN A 168 -13.60 -20.18 -7.38
N PRO A 169 -13.69 -20.12 -8.73
CA PRO A 169 -13.50 -18.87 -9.48
C PRO A 169 -14.55 -17.77 -9.19
N LEU A 170 -15.79 -18.16 -8.83
CA LEU A 170 -16.86 -17.21 -8.50
C LEU A 170 -16.55 -16.43 -7.23
N GLN A 171 -15.85 -17.05 -6.27
CA GLN A 171 -15.33 -16.39 -5.08
C GLN A 171 -14.38 -15.25 -5.45
N GLY A 172 -13.61 -15.39 -6.54
CA GLY A 172 -12.71 -14.35 -7.03
C GLY A 172 -13.44 -13.06 -7.40
N VAL A 173 -14.65 -13.15 -7.96
CA VAL A 173 -15.50 -11.98 -8.30
C VAL A 173 -15.86 -11.21 -7.03
N VAL A 174 -16.38 -11.92 -6.03
CA VAL A 174 -16.77 -11.31 -4.75
C VAL A 174 -15.54 -10.79 -4.01
N ARG A 175 -14.45 -11.58 -3.98
CA ARG A 175 -13.23 -11.22 -3.25
C ARG A 175 -12.50 -10.03 -3.87
N ALA A 176 -12.52 -9.87 -5.20
CA ALA A 176 -12.00 -8.68 -5.86
C ALA A 176 -12.73 -7.42 -5.36
N TYR A 177 -14.06 -7.47 -5.33
CA TYR A 177 -14.87 -6.35 -4.84
C TYR A 177 -14.59 -6.07 -3.36
N THR A 178 -14.63 -7.10 -2.51
CA THR A 178 -14.37 -6.96 -1.07
C THR A 178 -12.97 -6.41 -0.81
N PHE A 179 -11.94 -6.90 -1.50
CA PHE A 179 -10.57 -6.40 -1.37
C PHE A 179 -10.49 -4.91 -1.67
N LEU A 180 -11.09 -4.44 -2.78
CA LEU A 180 -11.06 -3.02 -3.10
C LEU A 180 -11.85 -2.18 -2.12
N TYR A 181 -12.98 -2.70 -1.63
CA TYR A 181 -13.77 -2.03 -0.59
C TYR A 181 -12.96 -1.87 0.70
N GLU A 182 -12.32 -2.94 1.19
CA GLU A 182 -11.44 -2.89 2.36
C GLU A 182 -10.30 -1.89 2.17
N LYS A 183 -9.68 -1.86 0.98
CA LYS A 183 -8.60 -0.91 0.67
C LYS A 183 -9.09 0.53 0.58
N MET A 184 -10.29 0.74 0.04
CA MET A 184 -10.94 2.04 -0.01
C MET A 184 -11.23 2.57 1.40
N GLU A 185 -11.80 1.73 2.27
CA GLU A 185 -12.08 2.05 3.66
C GLU A 185 -10.79 2.42 4.43
N GLN A 186 -9.74 1.60 4.29
CA GLN A 186 -8.42 1.89 4.88
C GLN A 186 -7.87 3.24 4.42
N GLN A 187 -8.04 3.57 3.13
CA GLN A 187 -7.57 4.84 2.58
C GLN A 187 -8.35 6.04 3.12
N PHE A 188 -9.68 5.94 3.25
CA PHE A 188 -10.49 7.00 3.87
C PHE A 188 -10.13 7.22 5.34
N HIS A 189 -9.91 6.13 6.10
CA HIS A 189 -9.41 6.23 7.47
C HIS A 189 -8.02 6.89 7.54
N ALA A 190 -7.12 6.55 6.63
CA ALA A 190 -5.80 7.18 6.55
C ALA A 190 -5.89 8.69 6.26
N ILE A 191 -6.73 9.09 5.30
CA ILE A 191 -6.99 10.51 5.01
C ILE A 191 -7.54 11.23 6.25
N GLY A 192 -8.51 10.62 6.94
CA GLY A 192 -9.07 11.18 8.18
C GLY A 192 -8.02 11.40 9.26
N ARG A 193 -7.12 10.44 9.49
CA ARG A 193 -6.02 10.57 10.46
C ARG A 193 -5.00 11.63 10.07
N ILE A 194 -4.70 11.79 8.78
CA ILE A 194 -3.82 12.87 8.29
C ILE A 194 -4.43 14.24 8.61
N VAL A 195 -5.73 14.41 8.36
CA VAL A 195 -6.46 15.65 8.68
C VAL A 195 -6.48 15.92 10.19
N GLN A 196 -6.54 14.88 11.02
CA GLN A 196 -6.45 14.97 12.48
C GLN A 196 -5.02 15.26 13.00
N GLY A 197 -4.02 15.30 12.11
CA GLY A 197 -2.67 15.73 12.44
C GLY A 197 -1.69 14.61 12.77
N ASP A 198 -2.05 13.34 12.59
CA ASP A 198 -1.21 12.18 12.88
C ASP A 198 0.15 12.25 12.16
N GLU A 199 1.23 12.40 12.92
CA GLU A 199 2.59 12.60 12.39
C GLU A 199 3.18 11.32 11.80
N THR A 200 2.72 10.14 12.25
CA THR A 200 3.24 8.84 11.77
C THR A 200 2.90 8.60 10.30
N LEU A 201 1.71 9.02 9.87
CA LEU A 201 1.25 8.88 8.50
C LEU A 201 1.88 9.91 7.56
N LYS A 202 2.21 11.11 8.06
CA LYS A 202 2.88 12.15 7.25
C LYS A 202 4.27 11.70 6.79
N GLN A 203 4.98 10.94 7.62
CA GLN A 203 6.29 10.37 7.29
C GLN A 203 6.20 9.17 6.35
N SER A 204 5.01 8.58 6.20
CA SER A 204 4.77 7.40 5.36
C SER A 204 4.28 7.75 3.95
N LEU A 205 4.17 9.04 3.61
CA LEU A 205 3.75 9.48 2.29
C LEU A 205 4.91 9.36 1.29
N SER A 206 4.79 8.42 0.35
CA SER A 206 5.70 8.29 -0.79
C SER A 206 5.26 9.20 -1.93
N GLY A 207 6.20 9.96 -2.51
CA GLY A 207 5.95 10.73 -3.73
C GLY A 207 6.08 9.89 -4.99
N PRO A 208 6.07 10.53 -6.18
CA PRO A 208 6.19 9.82 -7.46
C PRO A 208 7.46 8.95 -7.56
N ILE A 209 8.57 9.41 -6.96
CA ILE A 209 9.83 8.67 -6.96
C ILE A 209 9.71 7.46 -6.04
N GLY A 210 9.18 7.66 -4.82
CA GLY A 210 8.95 6.57 -3.87
C GLY A 210 8.04 5.49 -4.42
N ILE A 211 6.95 5.88 -5.11
CA ILE A 211 6.02 4.93 -5.75
C ILE A 211 6.74 4.08 -6.81
N VAL A 212 7.58 4.68 -7.66
CA VAL A 212 8.33 3.93 -8.69
C VAL A 212 9.40 3.05 -8.06
N LYS A 213 10.13 3.54 -7.05
CA LYS A 213 11.20 2.81 -6.38
C LYS A 213 10.65 1.65 -5.55
N GLU A 214 9.77 1.92 -4.61
CA GLU A 214 9.14 0.91 -3.76
C GLU A 214 8.31 -0.06 -4.62
N GLY A 215 7.51 0.46 -5.56
CA GLY A 215 6.74 -0.38 -6.48
C GLY A 215 7.62 -1.28 -7.34
N GLY A 216 8.73 -0.75 -7.88
CA GLY A 216 9.71 -1.52 -8.64
C GLY A 216 10.41 -2.58 -7.81
N ASP A 217 10.79 -2.27 -6.57
CA ASP A 217 11.40 -3.20 -5.64
C ASP A 217 10.41 -4.34 -5.28
N TYR A 218 9.14 -3.99 -4.99
CA TYR A 218 8.09 -4.98 -4.75
C TYR A 218 7.85 -5.90 -5.96
N ILE A 219 7.81 -5.36 -7.18
CA ILE A 219 7.65 -6.15 -8.40
C ILE A 219 8.86 -7.06 -8.63
N SER A 220 10.07 -6.55 -8.39
CA SER A 220 11.30 -7.32 -8.56
C SER A 220 11.40 -8.45 -7.54
N GLN A 221 10.92 -8.23 -6.32
CA GLN A 221 10.97 -9.19 -5.23
C GLN A 221 9.85 -10.23 -5.28
N PHE A 222 8.62 -9.81 -5.60
CA PHE A 222 7.42 -10.66 -5.51
C PHE A 222 6.78 -10.98 -6.87
N GLY A 223 7.37 -10.48 -7.95
CA GLY A 223 7.00 -10.80 -9.32
C GLY A 223 5.83 -9.99 -9.86
N PHE A 224 5.45 -10.34 -11.09
CA PHE A 224 4.39 -9.66 -11.85
C PHE A 224 3.01 -9.55 -11.16
N PRO A 225 2.52 -10.55 -10.40
CA PRO A 225 1.20 -10.47 -9.76
C PRO A 225 1.11 -9.32 -8.76
N PHE A 226 2.21 -9.03 -8.07
CA PHE A 226 2.31 -7.87 -7.20
C PHE A 226 2.24 -6.56 -7.96
N GLY A 227 2.80 -6.49 -9.17
CA GLY A 227 2.66 -5.33 -10.05
C GLY A 227 1.21 -5.06 -10.43
N LEU A 228 0.43 -6.10 -10.75
CA LEU A 228 -1.01 -5.97 -10.99
C LEU A 228 -1.77 -5.55 -9.73
N MET A 229 -1.40 -6.09 -8.56
CA MET A 229 -2.01 -5.69 -7.28
C MET A 229 -1.71 -4.22 -6.95
N ILE A 230 -0.46 -3.76 -7.10
CA ILE A 230 -0.09 -2.35 -6.93
C ILE A 230 -0.86 -1.48 -7.93
N SER A 231 -0.99 -1.92 -9.18
CA SER A 231 -1.79 -1.21 -10.19
C SER A 231 -3.25 -1.10 -9.78
N ALA A 232 -3.82 -2.15 -9.18
CA ALA A 232 -5.18 -2.13 -8.65
C ALA A 232 -5.33 -1.12 -7.49
N LEU A 233 -4.37 -1.11 -6.56
CA LEU A 233 -4.34 -0.18 -5.43
C LEU A 233 -4.19 1.28 -5.89
N LEU A 234 -3.27 1.55 -6.81
CA LEU A 234 -3.08 2.88 -7.39
C LEU A 234 -4.33 3.34 -8.14
N SER A 235 -5.03 2.43 -8.83
CA SER A 235 -6.28 2.78 -9.52
C SER A 235 -7.38 3.19 -8.54
N VAL A 236 -7.57 2.45 -7.44
CA VAL A 236 -8.49 2.87 -6.36
C VAL A 236 -8.05 4.18 -5.72
N MET A 237 -6.76 4.37 -5.48
CA MET A 237 -6.23 5.61 -4.92
C MET A 237 -6.52 6.82 -5.83
N LEU A 238 -6.33 6.67 -7.15
CA LEU A 238 -6.68 7.70 -8.13
C LEU A 238 -8.18 7.98 -8.16
N ALA A 239 -9.02 6.95 -8.03
CA ALA A 239 -10.47 7.14 -7.94
C ALA A 239 -10.86 7.96 -6.69
N ILE A 240 -10.27 7.63 -5.53
CA ILE A 240 -10.53 8.33 -4.27
C ILE A 240 -10.02 9.77 -4.32
N ILE A 241 -8.82 10.00 -4.87
CA ILE A 241 -8.30 11.36 -5.01
C ILE A 241 -9.20 12.14 -5.98
N ASN A 242 -9.60 11.56 -7.11
CA ASN A 242 -10.43 12.23 -8.10
C ASN A 242 -11.84 12.55 -7.61
N ILE A 243 -12.39 11.84 -6.62
CA ILE A 243 -13.71 12.20 -6.05
C ILE A 243 -13.63 13.36 -5.04
N LEU A 244 -12.43 13.73 -4.56
CA LEU A 244 -12.28 14.83 -3.62
C LEU A 244 -12.72 16.16 -4.24
N PRO A 245 -13.33 17.07 -3.45
CA PRO A 245 -13.84 18.35 -3.91
C PRO A 245 -12.72 19.39 -4.13
N VAL A 246 -11.70 19.02 -4.92
CA VAL A 246 -10.55 19.86 -5.26
C VAL A 246 -10.73 20.36 -6.69
N PRO A 247 -10.75 21.68 -6.95
CA PRO A 247 -11.07 22.29 -8.26
C PRO A 247 -10.37 21.72 -9.49
N MET A 248 -9.16 21.17 -9.34
CA MET A 248 -8.36 20.59 -10.44
C MET A 248 -8.76 19.13 -10.77
N LEU A 249 -9.54 18.48 -9.92
CA LEU A 249 -9.93 17.06 -10.04
C LEU A 249 -11.40 16.94 -10.45
N ASP A 250 -11.80 15.74 -10.90
CA ASP A 250 -13.18 15.44 -11.31
C ASP A 250 -14.22 15.83 -10.22
N GLY A 251 -13.90 15.59 -8.95
CA GLY A 251 -14.71 15.95 -7.79
C GLY A 251 -14.85 17.46 -7.56
N GLY A 252 -13.87 18.25 -8.01
CA GLY A 252 -13.99 19.71 -8.07
C GLY A 252 -15.02 20.17 -9.09
N HIS A 253 -15.05 19.54 -10.26
CA HIS A 253 -16.11 19.78 -11.25
C HIS A 253 -17.48 19.38 -10.70
N LEU A 254 -17.58 18.23 -10.03
CA LEU A 254 -18.80 17.81 -9.35
C LEU A 254 -19.24 18.81 -8.28
N LEU A 255 -18.31 19.40 -7.52
CA LEU A 255 -18.60 20.46 -6.56
C LEU A 255 -19.18 21.70 -7.25
N PHE A 256 -18.57 22.17 -8.34
CA PHE A 256 -19.08 23.34 -9.08
C PHE A 256 -20.46 23.07 -9.69
N LEU A 257 -20.68 21.86 -10.21
CA LEU A 257 -21.98 21.42 -10.73
C LEU A 257 -23.04 21.31 -9.63
N ALA A 258 -22.68 20.85 -8.44
CA ALA A 258 -23.57 20.83 -7.29
C ALA A 258 -23.97 22.26 -6.86
N ILE A 259 -23.00 23.18 -6.84
CA ILE A 259 -23.26 24.60 -6.56
C ILE A 259 -24.15 25.22 -7.64
N GLU A 260 -23.93 24.89 -8.91
CA GLU A 260 -24.76 25.32 -10.04
C GLU A 260 -26.20 24.80 -9.92
N ALA A 261 -26.37 23.51 -9.59
CA ALA A 261 -27.69 22.90 -9.39
C ALA A 261 -28.48 23.58 -8.26
N ILE A 262 -27.82 23.94 -7.16
CA ILE A 262 -28.44 24.65 -6.03
C ILE A 262 -28.76 26.11 -6.40
N LYS A 263 -27.86 26.80 -7.10
CA LYS A 263 -28.03 28.23 -7.44
C LYS A 263 -28.92 28.46 -8.66
N GLY A 264 -29.19 27.44 -9.47
CA GLY A 264 -29.91 27.54 -10.74
C GLY A 264 -29.17 28.33 -11.82
N ARG A 265 -27.89 28.66 -11.61
CA ARG A 265 -27.04 29.40 -12.56
C ARG A 265 -25.59 28.94 -12.47
N PRO A 266 -24.84 28.95 -13.58
CA PRO A 266 -23.46 28.50 -13.60
C PRO A 266 -22.57 29.32 -12.65
N VAL A 267 -21.54 28.67 -12.12
CA VAL A 267 -20.49 29.33 -11.35
C VAL A 267 -19.71 30.26 -12.29
N ASN A 268 -19.22 31.38 -11.75
CA ASN A 268 -18.42 32.33 -12.53
C ASN A 268 -17.15 31.65 -13.04
N LYS A 269 -16.99 31.55 -14.37
CA LYS A 269 -15.82 30.92 -15.01
C LYS A 269 -14.50 31.52 -14.56
N ALA A 270 -14.40 32.85 -14.46
CA ALA A 270 -13.18 33.50 -14.02
C ALA A 270 -12.81 33.15 -12.56
N LEU A 271 -13.81 32.87 -11.72
CA LEU A 271 -13.56 32.38 -10.36
C LEU A 271 -13.11 30.92 -10.38
N GLN A 272 -13.76 30.07 -11.19
CA GLN A 272 -13.40 28.67 -11.34
C GLN A 272 -11.96 28.53 -11.85
N GLU A 273 -11.59 29.25 -12.92
CA GLU A 273 -10.23 29.27 -13.48
C GLU A 273 -9.19 29.71 -12.45
N ARG A 274 -9.47 30.77 -11.68
CA ARG A 274 -8.57 31.23 -10.60
C ARG A 274 -8.41 30.18 -9.50
N LEU A 275 -9.50 29.53 -9.08
CA LEU A 275 -9.45 28.47 -8.07
C LEU A 275 -8.64 27.27 -8.58
N VAL A 276 -8.88 26.84 -9.82
CA VAL A 276 -8.11 25.77 -10.48
C VAL A 276 -6.63 26.13 -10.53
N GLN A 277 -6.27 27.35 -10.95
CA GLN A 277 -4.89 27.79 -11.04
C GLN A 277 -4.20 27.83 -9.68
N VAL A 278 -4.88 28.35 -8.64
CA VAL A 278 -4.34 28.37 -7.27
C VAL A 278 -4.13 26.94 -6.75
N CYS A 279 -5.11 26.06 -6.95
CA CYS A 279 -4.99 24.64 -6.59
C CYS A 279 -3.87 23.95 -7.36
N PHE A 280 -3.70 24.23 -8.66
CA PHE A 280 -2.63 23.70 -9.49
C PHE A 280 -1.25 24.09 -8.95
N VAL A 281 -1.04 25.37 -8.66
CA VAL A 281 0.23 25.86 -8.11
C VAL A 281 0.51 25.23 -6.74
N MET A 282 -0.50 25.12 -5.87
CA MET A 282 -0.34 24.46 -4.58
C MET A 282 -0.01 22.96 -4.72
N LEU A 283 -0.69 22.25 -5.62
CA LEU A 283 -0.43 20.84 -5.90
C LEU A 283 0.99 20.64 -6.45
N MET A 284 1.42 21.47 -7.40
CA MET A 284 2.78 21.43 -7.95
C MET A 284 3.83 21.73 -6.88
N GLY A 285 3.59 22.70 -6.01
CA GLY A 285 4.45 22.99 -4.87
C GLY A 285 4.55 21.81 -3.90
N LEU A 286 3.42 21.17 -3.59
CA LEU A 286 3.38 19.96 -2.77
C LEU A 286 4.13 18.79 -3.44
N MET A 287 3.97 18.61 -4.75
CA MET A 287 4.66 17.56 -5.50
C MET A 287 6.19 17.75 -5.46
N VAL A 288 6.67 18.99 -5.63
CA VAL A 288 8.10 19.31 -5.48
C VAL A 288 8.58 19.04 -4.06
N PHE A 289 7.80 19.41 -3.05
CA PHE A 289 8.13 19.15 -1.65
C PHE A 289 8.23 17.65 -1.33
N ILE A 290 7.25 16.85 -1.74
CA ILE A 290 7.27 15.39 -1.51
C ILE A 290 8.41 14.75 -2.31
N MET A 291 8.63 15.18 -3.55
CA MET A 291 9.74 14.67 -4.37
C MET A 291 11.10 15.00 -3.74
N TRP A 292 11.26 16.16 -3.12
CA TRP A 292 12.47 16.49 -2.35
C TRP A 292 12.66 15.53 -1.18
N ASN A 293 11.57 15.18 -0.47
CA ASN A 293 11.61 14.19 0.61
C ASN A 293 12.02 12.80 0.09
N ASP A 294 11.44 12.36 -1.04
CA ASP A 294 11.82 11.10 -1.69
C ASP A 294 13.31 11.09 -2.07
N ILE A 295 13.84 12.17 -2.66
CA ILE A 295 15.25 12.27 -3.04
C ILE A 295 16.16 12.08 -1.82
N ASN A 296 15.82 12.73 -0.70
CA ASN A 296 16.58 12.57 0.54
C ASN A 296 16.49 11.14 1.08
N LYS A 297 15.30 10.54 1.01
CA LYS A 297 15.03 9.18 1.52
C LYS A 297 15.76 8.09 0.73
N TYR A 298 15.74 8.14 -0.60
CA TYR A 298 16.23 7.05 -1.45
C TYR A 298 17.59 7.30 -2.11
N PHE A 299 17.95 8.56 -2.40
CA PHE A 299 19.17 8.86 -3.16
C PHE A 299 20.28 9.42 -2.28
N LEU A 300 19.95 10.36 -1.39
CA LEU A 300 20.98 11.04 -0.59
C LEU A 300 21.55 10.12 0.50
N SER A 301 20.71 9.28 1.12
CA SER A 301 21.12 8.24 2.06
C SER A 301 22.05 7.22 1.40
N GLU A 302 21.64 6.63 0.27
CA GLU A 302 22.46 5.69 -0.49
C GLU A 302 23.79 6.28 -0.98
N TRP A 303 23.81 7.57 -1.36
CA TRP A 303 25.02 8.25 -1.81
C TRP A 303 25.98 8.54 -0.65
N LEU A 304 25.47 9.01 0.49
CA LEU A 304 26.27 9.28 1.70
C LEU A 304 26.87 8.01 2.31
N ASP A 305 26.20 6.86 2.15
CA ASP A 305 26.68 5.55 2.60
C ASP A 305 27.72 4.93 1.65
N LYS A 306 27.80 5.42 0.40
CA LYS A 306 28.77 4.98 -0.62
C LYS A 306 30.03 5.85 -0.70
N GLU A 307 30.20 6.87 0.16
CA GLU A 307 31.41 7.71 0.16
C GLU A 307 32.67 6.90 0.52
N PRO A 308 33.69 6.85 -0.36
CA PRO A 308 34.93 6.15 -0.07
C PRO A 308 35.69 6.89 1.05
N GLY A 309 35.71 6.30 2.24
CA GLY A 309 36.47 6.82 3.39
C GLY A 309 35.69 6.96 4.69
N LYS A 310 34.36 6.81 4.69
CA LYS A 310 33.63 6.58 5.94
C LYS A 310 33.84 5.11 6.35
N PRO A 311 34.16 4.81 7.63
CA PRO A 311 34.01 3.44 8.10
C PRO A 311 32.57 3.04 7.80
N GLN A 312 32.38 1.95 7.06
CA GLN A 312 31.07 1.31 6.95
C GLN A 312 30.55 1.24 8.36
N GLN A 313 29.45 1.96 8.65
CA GLN A 313 28.69 1.68 9.85
C GLN A 313 28.20 0.26 9.63
N THR A 314 28.97 -0.69 10.14
CA THR A 314 28.49 -2.02 10.43
C THR A 314 27.20 -1.79 11.20
N GLN A 315 26.07 -2.07 10.56
CA GLN A 315 24.90 -2.57 11.28
C GLN A 315 25.45 -3.58 12.30
N PRO A 316 25.02 -3.56 13.57
CA PRO A 316 25.57 -4.43 14.60
C PRO A 316 25.53 -5.86 14.07
N ASN A 317 26.71 -6.33 13.68
CA ASN A 317 26.91 -7.63 13.11
C ASN A 317 27.05 -8.53 14.32
N ASP A 318 25.93 -8.97 14.90
CA ASP A 318 25.92 -10.02 15.92
C ASP A 318 26.18 -11.39 15.26
N SER A 319 27.25 -11.44 14.47
CA SER A 319 27.97 -12.64 14.08
C SER A 319 29.33 -12.63 14.78
N GLN A 320 29.30 -12.63 16.12
CA GLN A 320 30.35 -13.29 16.87
C GLN A 320 30.02 -14.77 16.98
N SER A 321 30.48 -15.54 16.00
CA SER A 321 30.79 -16.95 16.19
C SER A 321 31.61 -17.13 17.47
N PRO A 322 31.17 -17.92 18.46
CA PRO A 322 32.02 -18.26 19.58
C PRO A 322 33.20 -19.09 19.07
N GLN A 323 34.40 -18.55 19.24
CA GLN A 323 35.64 -19.30 19.13
C GLN A 323 35.52 -20.61 19.90
N LYS A 324 35.96 -21.70 19.26
CA LYS A 324 36.26 -22.98 19.92
C LYS A 324 37.16 -22.73 21.14
N SER A 325 36.58 -22.72 22.33
CA SER A 325 37.33 -22.94 23.55
C SER A 325 37.50 -24.44 23.72
N THR A 326 38.70 -24.91 23.38
CA THR A 326 39.22 -26.22 23.74
C THR A 326 39.14 -26.37 25.26
N VAL A 327 38.13 -27.10 25.75
CA VAL A 327 38.11 -27.59 27.13
C VAL A 327 39.15 -28.70 27.20
N GLN A 328 40.33 -28.39 27.74
CA GLN A 328 41.27 -29.39 28.21
C GLN A 328 40.61 -30.15 29.37
N ALA A 329 40.32 -31.42 29.14
CA ALA A 329 39.98 -32.36 30.18
C ALA A 329 41.21 -32.61 31.07
N HIS A 330 41.12 -32.29 32.35
CA HIS A 330 41.96 -32.90 33.39
C HIS A 330 41.18 -34.07 34.00
N PRO A 331 41.73 -35.29 34.03
CA PRO A 331 41.11 -36.40 34.73
C PRO A 331 41.45 -36.30 36.22
N ALA A 332 40.42 -36.36 37.07
CA ALA A 332 40.55 -36.59 38.50
C ALA A 332 39.88 -37.92 38.83
N THR A 333 40.71 -38.93 39.09
CA THR A 333 40.49 -40.21 39.81
C THR A 333 41.83 -40.95 39.73
N GLU A 334 42.45 -41.58 40.73
CA GLU A 334 42.26 -41.75 42.18
C GLU A 334 43.44 -42.65 42.66
N SER A 335 43.62 -42.77 43.97
CA SER A 335 44.57 -43.65 44.74
C SER A 335 46.03 -43.18 44.77
N VAL A 336 46.65 -42.83 45.91
CA VAL A 336 46.79 -43.47 47.24
C VAL A 336 47.45 -44.85 47.19
N ARG A 337 48.73 -44.82 47.57
CA ARG A 337 49.71 -45.90 47.85
C ARG A 337 50.52 -46.44 46.70
#